data_AF-A0A9X3S244-F1
#
_entry.id   AF-A0A9X3S244-F1
#
_cell.length_a   1.000
_cell.length_b   1.000
_cell.length_c   1.000
_cell.angle_alpha   90.00
_cell.angle_beta   90.00
_cell.angle_gamma   90.00
#
_symmetry.space_group_name_H-M   'P 1'
#
loop_
_entity.id
_entity.type
_entity.pdbx_description
1 polymer ?
#
loop_
_entity_poly.entity_id
_entity_poly.type
_entity_poly.pdbx_seq_one_letter_code
_entity_poly.pdbx_strand_id
1 'polypeptide(L)'
;MLALLMAAAALAPCAPETPAALQLTGIPSVAIPGHGYLASLTGDGPVVDSAGSDFGVTDASGRGYTAHYEYARGVTQAFSVGLRGPYTVKASWTEPVGTSEQCLRTVTVPLPIDRQILAVVGCKRGAEEPASGLVLRCDGSKLRFSGLKWSGWNGATTTGRGTLNGRPATVKLSSPRECSQLNGYIYTRATVTTRSRTLKRVAIDCPLPPRS
;
A
#
# COMPACT_ATOMS: atom_id res chain seq x y z
N MET A 1 49.11 12.23 12.91
CA MET A 1 47.90 11.54 13.38
C MET A 1 47.35 10.74 12.22
N LEU A 2 47.47 9.41 12.28
CA LEU A 2 47.00 8.49 11.23
C LEU A 2 45.50 8.29 11.42
N ALA A 3 44.69 8.65 10.41
CA ALA A 3 43.27 8.33 10.40
C ALA A 3 43.11 6.86 9.95
N LEU A 4 42.69 5.97 10.86
CA LEU A 4 42.24 4.64 10.50
C LEU A 4 40.89 4.76 9.77
N LEU A 5 40.89 4.56 8.46
CA LEU A 5 39.70 4.19 7.71
C LEU A 5 39.35 2.75 8.10
N MET A 6 38.39 2.59 9.03
CA MET A 6 37.74 1.30 9.26
C MET A 6 36.94 0.94 8.00
N ALA A 7 37.51 0.11 7.14
CA ALA A 7 36.73 -0.59 6.13
C ALA A 7 35.85 -1.61 6.87
N ALA A 8 34.55 -1.34 6.99
CA ALA A 8 33.60 -2.37 7.40
C ALA A 8 33.68 -3.49 6.36
N ALA A 9 34.22 -4.65 6.75
CA ALA A 9 34.21 -5.81 5.88
C ALA A 9 32.74 -6.14 5.59
N ALA A 10 32.32 -6.00 4.34
CA ALA A 10 30.99 -6.43 3.93
C ALA A 10 30.92 -7.95 4.14
N LEU A 11 30.03 -8.39 5.03
CA LEU A 11 29.79 -9.81 5.29
C LEU A 11 29.42 -10.52 3.99
N ALA A 12 30.01 -11.68 3.76
CA ALA A 12 29.63 -12.52 2.63
C ALA A 12 28.16 -12.97 2.76
N PRO A 13 27.42 -13.12 1.66
CA PRO A 13 26.09 -13.69 1.72
C PRO A 13 26.15 -15.13 2.22
N CYS A 14 25.16 -15.52 3.03
CA CYS A 14 25.07 -16.91 3.48
C CYS A 14 24.86 -17.87 2.29
N ALA A 15 25.39 -19.09 2.42
CA ALA A 15 25.24 -20.11 1.39
C ALA A 15 23.75 -20.43 1.13
N PRO A 16 23.29 -20.48 -0.14
CA PRO A 16 21.87 -20.66 -0.48
C PRO A 16 21.22 -21.94 0.06
N GLU A 17 22.01 -23.00 0.19
CA GLU A 17 21.58 -24.32 0.68
C GLU A 17 21.47 -24.39 2.21
N THR A 18 22.06 -23.42 2.92
CA THR A 18 21.97 -23.37 4.39
C THR A 18 20.57 -22.89 4.79
N PRO A 19 19.81 -23.66 5.58
CA PRO A 19 18.49 -23.24 6.05
C PRO A 19 18.57 -21.90 6.81
N ALA A 20 17.65 -21.00 6.50
CA ALA A 20 17.59 -19.69 7.14
C ALA A 20 17.19 -19.81 8.62
N ALA A 21 17.89 -19.07 9.49
CA ALA A 21 17.63 -19.07 10.94
C ALA A 21 16.32 -18.37 11.30
N LEU A 22 15.96 -17.34 10.52
CA LEU A 22 14.73 -16.58 10.64
C LEU A 22 13.94 -16.65 9.32
N GLN A 23 12.66 -16.35 9.42
CA GLN A 23 11.72 -16.31 8.31
C GLN A 23 10.92 -15.02 8.36
N LEU A 24 10.67 -14.45 7.18
CA LEU A 24 9.78 -13.32 7.04
C LEU A 24 8.33 -13.80 6.89
N THR A 25 7.48 -13.42 7.83
CA THR A 25 6.08 -13.85 7.92
C THR A 25 5.12 -12.65 7.95
N GLY A 26 3.82 -12.89 7.81
CA GLY A 26 2.79 -11.83 7.78
C GLY A 26 2.68 -11.08 6.45
N ILE A 27 3.46 -11.46 5.44
CA ILE A 27 3.36 -10.88 4.09
C ILE A 27 2.16 -11.50 3.36
N PRO A 28 1.17 -10.72 2.90
CA PRO A 28 0.06 -11.26 2.13
C PRO A 28 0.56 -11.69 0.73
N SER A 29 -0.13 -12.65 0.12
CA SER A 29 0.18 -13.09 -1.26
C SER A 29 -0.05 -11.98 -2.30
N VAL A 30 -0.97 -11.05 -2.01
CA VAL A 30 -1.26 -9.84 -2.78
C VAL A 30 -1.62 -8.72 -1.81
N ALA A 31 -1.05 -7.53 -2.00
CA ALA A 31 -1.36 -6.37 -1.17
C ALA A 31 -2.40 -5.44 -1.82
N ILE A 32 -3.41 -5.06 -1.04
CA ILE A 32 -4.31 -3.95 -1.35
C ILE A 32 -3.62 -2.62 -0.96
N PRO A 33 -3.45 -1.66 -1.88
CA PRO A 33 -2.85 -0.36 -1.58
C PRO A 33 -3.60 0.44 -0.51
N GLY A 34 -2.86 1.10 0.36
CA GLY A 34 -3.39 1.89 1.48
C GLY A 34 -3.87 1.07 2.68
N HIS A 35 -3.98 -0.25 2.54
CA HIS A 35 -4.24 -1.15 3.65
C HIS A 35 -2.97 -1.36 4.48
N GLY A 36 -3.13 -1.37 5.81
CA GLY A 36 -2.04 -1.63 6.74
C GLY A 36 -1.80 -3.13 6.93
N TYR A 37 -0.55 -3.55 6.85
CA TYR A 37 -0.10 -4.93 7.09
C TYR A 37 0.97 -4.94 8.18
N LEU A 38 1.17 -6.11 8.79
CA LEU A 38 2.24 -6.36 9.75
C LEU A 38 3.13 -7.47 9.18
N ALA A 39 4.39 -7.16 8.96
CA ALA A 39 5.42 -8.15 8.65
C ALA A 39 6.22 -8.46 9.90
N SER A 40 6.60 -9.72 10.10
CA SER A 40 7.42 -10.12 11.23
C SER A 40 8.61 -10.97 10.81
N LEU A 41 9.73 -10.80 11.51
CA LEU A 41 10.89 -11.66 11.40
C LEU A 41 10.91 -12.65 12.57
N THR A 42 10.64 -13.92 12.28
CA THR A 42 10.37 -14.96 13.29
C THR A 42 11.25 -16.18 13.07
N GLY A 43 11.64 -16.85 14.15
CA GLY A 43 12.40 -18.10 14.11
C GLY A 43 13.31 -18.22 15.32
N ASP A 44 13.79 -19.44 15.56
CA ASP A 44 14.60 -19.82 16.72
C ASP A 44 16.02 -20.30 16.34
N GLY A 45 16.37 -20.28 15.05
CA GLY A 45 17.71 -20.68 14.56
C GLY A 45 18.79 -19.66 14.91
N PRO A 46 20.09 -19.95 14.81
CA PRO A 46 21.17 -19.11 15.34
C PRO A 46 21.32 -17.76 14.59
N VAL A 47 21.50 -16.66 15.34
CA VAL A 47 21.67 -15.29 14.80
C VAL A 47 22.70 -14.51 15.62
N VAL A 48 23.25 -13.45 15.03
CA VAL A 48 24.11 -12.49 15.73
C VAL A 48 23.26 -11.29 16.14
N ASP A 49 22.64 -11.36 17.32
CA ASP A 49 21.69 -10.32 17.77
C ASP A 49 22.31 -8.92 17.85
N SER A 50 23.59 -8.82 18.21
CA SER A 50 24.31 -7.53 18.27
C SER A 50 24.48 -6.82 16.91
N ALA A 51 24.29 -7.54 15.80
CA ALA A 51 24.31 -6.96 14.46
C ALA A 51 22.93 -6.46 14.01
N GLY A 52 21.88 -6.79 14.75
CA GLY A 52 20.52 -6.38 14.44
C GLY A 52 19.95 -7.03 13.17
N SER A 53 18.97 -6.35 12.58
CA SER A 53 18.37 -6.71 11.30
C SER A 53 17.88 -5.48 10.55
N ASP A 54 17.74 -5.61 9.23
CA ASP A 54 17.09 -4.61 8.40
C ASP A 54 15.78 -5.14 7.84
N PHE A 55 14.79 -4.27 7.73
CA PHE A 55 13.53 -4.53 7.06
C PHE A 55 13.20 -3.40 6.09
N GLY A 56 12.74 -3.71 4.90
CA GLY A 56 12.38 -2.71 3.90
C GLY A 56 11.27 -3.13 2.96
N VAL A 57 10.56 -2.14 2.45
CA VAL A 57 9.56 -2.30 1.39
C VAL A 57 9.89 -1.31 0.29
N THR A 58 10.09 -1.80 -0.93
CA THR A 58 10.43 -0.99 -2.09
C THR A 58 9.56 -1.33 -3.30
N ASP A 59 9.27 -0.33 -4.12
CA ASP A 59 8.62 -0.55 -5.42
C ASP A 59 9.62 -1.05 -6.47
N ALA A 60 9.11 -1.41 -7.66
CA ALA A 60 9.94 -1.88 -8.78
C ALA A 60 11.03 -0.89 -9.25
N SER A 61 10.93 0.40 -8.88
CA SER A 61 11.96 1.41 -9.17
C SER A 61 12.98 1.57 -8.03
N GLY A 62 12.88 0.78 -6.98
CA GLY A 62 13.72 0.84 -5.78
C GLY A 62 13.31 1.93 -4.79
N ARG A 63 12.18 2.61 -5.00
CA ARG A 63 11.71 3.63 -4.06
C ARG A 63 10.95 2.98 -2.93
N GLY A 64 11.21 3.41 -1.70
CA GLY A 64 10.56 2.86 -0.53
C GLY A 64 11.30 3.24 0.73
N TYR A 65 11.38 2.32 1.68
CA TYR A 65 12.14 2.51 2.91
C TYR A 65 12.93 1.26 3.28
N THR A 66 13.94 1.46 4.10
CA THR A 66 14.65 0.41 4.83
C THR A 66 14.89 0.94 6.23
N ALA A 67 14.52 0.15 7.24
CA ALA A 67 14.66 0.44 8.65
C ALA A 67 15.60 -0.58 9.26
N HIS A 68 16.55 -0.08 10.05
CA HIS A 68 17.44 -0.91 10.86
C HIS A 68 16.84 -1.11 12.24
N TYR A 69 16.99 -2.32 12.78
CA TYR A 69 16.57 -2.74 14.10
C TYR A 69 17.78 -3.27 14.84
N GLU A 70 17.96 -2.84 16.08
CA GLU A 70 19.12 -3.25 16.91
C GLU A 70 19.08 -4.74 17.32
N TYR A 71 17.99 -5.44 17.03
CA TYR A 71 17.79 -6.84 17.33
C TYR A 71 17.38 -7.61 16.07
N ALA A 72 17.77 -8.89 16.00
CA ALA A 72 17.45 -9.73 14.85
C ALA A 72 16.07 -10.38 14.95
N ARG A 73 15.57 -10.69 16.16
CA ARG A 73 14.33 -11.45 16.37
C ARG A 73 13.17 -10.61 16.90
N GLY A 74 11.96 -11.02 16.55
CA GLY A 74 10.75 -10.37 17.08
C GLY A 74 10.52 -8.98 16.52
N VAL A 75 11.23 -8.63 15.43
CA VAL A 75 10.94 -7.43 14.65
C VAL A 75 9.54 -7.60 14.04
N THR A 76 8.65 -6.68 14.37
CA THR A 76 7.35 -6.54 13.72
C THR A 76 7.25 -5.12 13.17
N GLN A 77 7.15 -5.00 11.85
CA GLN A 77 7.04 -3.72 11.15
C GLN A 77 5.68 -3.60 10.50
N ALA A 78 4.97 -2.52 10.84
CA ALA A 78 3.77 -2.11 10.11
C ALA A 78 4.16 -1.46 8.77
N PHE A 79 3.44 -1.78 7.71
CA PHE A 79 3.65 -1.19 6.40
C PHE A 79 2.35 -1.07 5.60
N SER A 80 2.32 -0.15 4.64
CA SER A 80 1.31 -0.08 3.59
C SER A 80 2.02 0.15 2.26
N VAL A 81 1.30 -0.11 1.16
CA VAL A 81 1.83 0.10 -0.19
C VAL A 81 0.97 1.07 -0.99
N GLY A 82 1.57 1.73 -1.96
CA GLY A 82 0.87 2.67 -2.84
C GLY A 82 0.34 2.05 -4.12
N LEU A 83 -0.22 2.89 -4.99
CA LEU A 83 -0.80 2.48 -6.27
C LEU A 83 0.22 2.18 -7.39
N ARG A 84 1.52 2.34 -7.11
CA ARG A 84 2.63 2.21 -8.07
C ARG A 84 3.50 0.99 -7.73
N GLY A 85 2.85 -0.17 -7.62
CA GLY A 85 3.52 -1.45 -7.50
C GLY A 85 3.96 -2.04 -8.85
N PRO A 86 4.44 -3.29 -8.87
CA PRO A 86 4.55 -4.20 -7.73
C PRO A 86 5.61 -3.74 -6.71
N TYR A 87 5.54 -4.31 -5.51
CA TYR A 87 6.47 -4.06 -4.42
C TYR A 87 7.29 -5.31 -4.09
N THR A 88 8.32 -5.13 -3.30
CA THR A 88 9.18 -6.17 -2.77
C THR A 88 9.40 -5.89 -1.29
N VAL A 89 9.22 -6.92 -0.45
CA VAL A 89 9.57 -6.86 0.96
C VAL A 89 10.91 -7.56 1.16
N LYS A 90 11.85 -6.88 1.81
CA LYS A 90 13.20 -7.38 2.07
C LYS A 90 13.45 -7.39 3.57
N ALA A 91 14.05 -8.47 4.05
CA ALA A 91 14.63 -8.53 5.38
C ALA A 91 16.06 -9.07 5.31
N SER A 92 16.95 -8.56 6.16
CA SER A 92 18.31 -9.09 6.30
C SER A 92 18.77 -9.12 7.74
N TRP A 93 19.59 -10.12 8.07
CA TRP A 93 20.15 -10.33 9.41
C TRP A 93 21.45 -11.13 9.28
N THR A 94 22.25 -11.11 10.33
CA THR A 94 23.53 -11.83 10.37
C THR A 94 23.38 -13.19 11.04
N GLU A 95 23.86 -14.23 10.39
CA GLU A 95 23.92 -15.60 10.93
C GLU A 95 25.37 -16.00 11.19
N PRO A 96 25.67 -16.74 12.27
CA PRO A 96 26.99 -17.31 12.48
C PRO A 96 27.22 -18.48 11.51
N VAL A 97 28.46 -18.59 11.00
CA VAL A 97 28.95 -19.72 10.21
C VAL A 97 30.11 -20.34 10.98
N GLY A 98 29.93 -21.57 11.47
CA GLY A 98 30.91 -22.20 12.35
C GLY A 98 31.13 -21.41 13.66
N THR A 99 32.37 -21.35 14.14
CA THR A 99 32.70 -20.77 15.47
C THR A 99 33.16 -19.31 15.43
N SER A 100 33.57 -18.79 14.28
CA SER A 100 34.18 -17.46 14.17
C SER A 100 33.79 -16.66 12.94
N GLU A 101 33.04 -17.25 12.01
CA GLU A 101 32.62 -16.58 10.79
C GLU A 101 31.15 -16.17 10.87
N GLN A 102 30.78 -15.19 10.05
CA GLN A 102 29.44 -14.64 9.97
C GLN A 102 29.08 -14.45 8.51
N CYS A 103 27.79 -14.58 8.20
CA CYS A 103 27.27 -14.30 6.88
C CYS A 103 26.01 -13.45 6.98
N LEU A 104 25.78 -12.63 5.95
CA LEU A 104 24.56 -11.84 5.83
C LEU A 104 23.49 -12.67 5.12
N ARG A 105 22.40 -12.96 5.82
CA ARG A 105 21.20 -13.54 5.21
C ARG A 105 20.33 -12.40 4.70
N THR A 106 19.80 -12.57 3.50
CA THR A 106 18.80 -11.66 2.92
C THR A 106 17.67 -12.48 2.36
N VAL A 107 16.45 -12.17 2.76
CA VAL A 107 15.22 -12.74 2.20
C VAL A 107 14.47 -11.64 1.48
N THR A 108 14.02 -11.97 0.27
CA THR A 108 13.26 -11.08 -0.61
C THR A 108 11.96 -11.76 -0.98
N VAL A 109 10.83 -11.09 -0.71
CA VAL A 109 9.49 -11.59 -1.01
C VAL A 109 8.83 -10.64 -2.02
N PRO A 110 8.47 -11.10 -3.23
CA PRO A 110 7.70 -10.29 -4.16
C PRO A 110 6.30 -10.04 -3.60
N LEU A 111 5.83 -8.80 -3.71
CA LEU A 111 4.54 -8.36 -3.21
C LEU A 111 3.75 -7.71 -4.36
N PRO A 112 3.01 -8.51 -5.15
CA PRO A 112 2.10 -7.97 -6.14
C PRO A 112 0.99 -7.16 -5.46
N ILE A 113 0.39 -6.23 -6.19
CA ILE A 113 -0.74 -5.44 -5.69
C ILE A 113 -2.02 -5.78 -6.43
N ASP A 114 -3.13 -5.82 -5.69
CA ASP A 114 -4.46 -5.72 -6.27
C ASP A 114 -4.93 -4.28 -6.12
N ARG A 115 -5.04 -3.60 -7.24
CA ARG A 115 -5.35 -2.18 -7.24
C ARG A 115 -6.83 -1.99 -6.95
N GLN A 116 -7.16 -1.71 -5.69
CA GLN A 116 -8.52 -1.40 -5.26
C GLN A 116 -8.63 0.08 -4.87
N ILE A 117 -9.54 0.79 -5.53
CA ILE A 117 -9.89 2.18 -5.17
C ILE A 117 -11.35 2.17 -4.72
N LEU A 118 -11.57 2.57 -3.47
CA LEU A 118 -12.86 2.63 -2.82
C LEU A 118 -13.73 3.73 -3.42
N ALA A 119 -15.02 3.48 -3.40
CA ALA A 119 -16.02 4.40 -3.89
C ALA A 119 -16.65 5.16 -2.73
N VAL A 120 -16.53 6.49 -2.73
CA VAL A 120 -17.10 7.33 -1.67
C VAL A 120 -18.59 7.58 -1.94
N VAL A 121 -19.46 7.06 -1.07
CA VAL A 121 -20.93 7.14 -1.19
C VAL A 121 -21.45 8.36 -0.44
N GLY A 122 -20.90 9.52 -0.77
CA GLY A 122 -21.13 10.70 0.03
C GLY A 122 -19.90 11.54 0.15
N CYS A 123 -19.84 12.70 -0.51
CA CYS A 123 -18.72 13.64 -0.42
C CYS A 123 -18.32 14.02 1.03
N LYS A 124 -19.10 13.64 2.04
CA LYS A 124 -18.79 13.74 3.48
C LYS A 124 -19.25 12.55 4.35
N ARG A 125 -19.81 11.47 3.77
CA ARG A 125 -20.42 10.35 4.52
C ARG A 125 -20.12 9.02 3.85
N GLY A 126 -19.28 8.20 4.50
CA GLY A 126 -19.04 6.78 4.17
C GLY A 126 -18.34 6.49 2.84
N ALA A 127 -17.58 5.40 2.83
CA ALA A 127 -17.12 4.73 1.62
C ALA A 127 -17.63 3.30 1.66
N GLU A 128 -18.08 2.78 0.53
CA GLU A 128 -18.57 1.42 0.39
C GLU A 128 -17.77 0.68 -0.68
N GLU A 129 -17.60 -0.62 -0.50
CA GLU A 129 -17.09 -1.50 -1.53
C GLU A 129 -18.08 -1.51 -2.70
N PRO A 130 -17.64 -1.30 -3.95
CA PRO A 130 -18.55 -1.09 -5.08
C PRO A 130 -19.20 -2.41 -5.52
N ALA A 131 -20.18 -2.89 -4.77
CA ALA A 131 -21.16 -3.83 -5.30
C ALA A 131 -21.94 -3.11 -6.41
N SER A 132 -22.02 -3.73 -7.59
CA SER A 132 -22.63 -3.22 -8.82
C SER A 132 -23.85 -2.32 -8.58
N GLY A 133 -23.67 -1.00 -8.73
CA GLY A 133 -24.77 -0.04 -8.51
C GLY A 133 -24.38 1.26 -7.80
N LEU A 134 -23.12 1.68 -7.84
CA LEU A 134 -22.67 2.86 -7.10
C LEU A 134 -23.46 4.13 -7.44
N VAL A 135 -24.05 4.74 -6.42
CA VAL A 135 -24.64 6.08 -6.49
C VAL A 135 -23.71 7.06 -5.79
N LEU A 136 -23.08 7.97 -6.55
CA LEU A 136 -22.34 9.09 -5.95
C LEU A 136 -23.34 10.05 -5.26
N ARG A 137 -23.38 10.09 -3.92
CA ARG A 137 -24.30 10.92 -3.13
C ARG A 137 -23.62 12.13 -2.48
N CYS A 138 -23.00 13.01 -3.25
CA CYS A 138 -22.32 14.15 -2.66
C CYS A 138 -23.25 15.09 -1.87
N ASP A 139 -22.96 15.28 -0.58
CA ASP A 139 -23.79 16.09 0.33
C ASP A 139 -24.01 17.51 -0.22
N GLY A 140 -25.29 17.80 -0.46
CA GLY A 140 -25.83 18.94 -1.19
C GLY A 140 -27.07 18.50 -2.00
N SER A 141 -28.08 19.35 -2.13
CA SER A 141 -29.40 19.00 -2.69
C SER A 141 -29.45 18.62 -4.19
N LYS A 142 -28.32 18.47 -4.90
CA LYS A 142 -28.30 18.64 -6.37
C LYS A 142 -27.69 17.53 -7.23
N LEU A 143 -27.11 16.45 -6.67
CA LEU A 143 -26.46 15.39 -7.48
C LEU A 143 -26.95 14.00 -7.09
N ARG A 144 -28.13 13.62 -7.57
CA ARG A 144 -28.68 12.26 -7.44
C ARG A 144 -28.53 11.54 -8.77
N PHE A 145 -27.64 10.56 -8.81
CA PHE A 145 -27.49 9.69 -9.96
C PHE A 145 -28.32 8.43 -9.78
N SER A 146 -28.96 7.96 -10.85
CA SER A 146 -29.52 6.61 -10.92
C SER A 146 -28.87 5.83 -12.05
N GLY A 147 -28.50 4.58 -11.75
CA GLY A 147 -27.95 3.64 -12.73
C GLY A 147 -26.63 4.08 -13.36
N LEU A 148 -25.60 4.38 -12.58
CA LEU A 148 -24.26 4.63 -13.11
C LEU A 148 -23.61 3.31 -13.55
N LYS A 149 -23.26 3.23 -14.84
CA LYS A 149 -22.39 2.19 -15.39
C LYS A 149 -20.97 2.73 -15.45
N TRP A 150 -20.06 2.09 -14.71
CA TRP A 150 -18.66 2.50 -14.61
C TRP A 150 -17.78 1.79 -15.63
N SER A 151 -16.78 2.50 -16.13
CA SER A 151 -15.69 1.94 -16.94
C SER A 151 -14.33 2.48 -16.47
N GLY A 152 -13.29 1.67 -16.62
CA GLY A 152 -11.94 2.01 -16.14
C GLY A 152 -11.85 2.15 -14.62
N TRP A 153 -12.69 1.42 -13.88
CA TRP A 153 -12.60 1.36 -12.41
C TRP A 153 -11.20 0.90 -11.99
N ASN A 154 -10.75 1.33 -10.81
CA ASN A 154 -9.37 1.16 -10.33
C ASN A 154 -8.29 1.86 -11.15
N GLY A 155 -8.58 2.51 -12.28
CA GLY A 155 -7.60 3.28 -13.06
C GLY A 155 -7.16 4.59 -12.39
N ALA A 156 -6.26 5.34 -13.04
CA ALA A 156 -5.95 6.72 -12.64
C ALA A 156 -7.19 7.64 -12.77
N THR A 157 -8.10 7.27 -13.66
CA THR A 157 -9.42 7.89 -13.83
C THR A 157 -10.45 6.81 -14.14
N THR A 158 -11.66 6.96 -13.64
CA THR A 158 -12.81 6.12 -14.02
C THR A 158 -13.97 7.00 -14.48
N THR A 159 -14.82 6.46 -15.36
CA THR A 159 -15.96 7.18 -15.93
C THR A 159 -17.25 6.42 -15.67
N GLY A 160 -18.22 7.06 -15.04
CA GLY A 160 -19.58 6.59 -14.86
C GLY A 160 -20.52 7.27 -15.85
N ARG A 161 -21.35 6.50 -16.54
CA ARG A 161 -22.43 7.03 -17.39
C ARG A 161 -23.78 6.62 -16.82
N GLY A 162 -24.71 7.56 -16.70
CA GLY A 162 -26.04 7.30 -16.19
C GLY A 162 -26.95 8.51 -16.33
N THR A 163 -27.89 8.66 -15.40
CA THR A 163 -28.81 9.81 -15.40
C THR A 163 -28.70 10.63 -14.13
N LEU A 164 -28.78 11.95 -14.27
CA LEU A 164 -28.86 12.94 -13.20
C LEU A 164 -30.19 13.68 -13.35
N ASN A 165 -31.08 13.57 -12.36
CA ASN A 165 -32.43 14.14 -12.42
C ASN A 165 -33.16 13.80 -13.73
N GLY A 166 -33.09 12.53 -14.16
CA GLY A 166 -33.72 12.03 -15.39
C GLY A 166 -33.01 12.41 -16.70
N ARG A 167 -31.90 13.16 -16.68
CA ARG A 167 -31.15 13.57 -17.88
C ARG A 167 -29.82 12.81 -18.00
N PRO A 168 -29.37 12.46 -19.21
CA PRO A 168 -28.06 11.82 -19.40
C PRO A 168 -26.92 12.65 -18.81
N ALA A 169 -26.07 11.99 -18.03
CA ALA A 169 -24.92 12.59 -17.39
C ALA A 169 -23.72 11.64 -17.37
N THR A 170 -22.53 12.23 -17.39
CA THR A 170 -21.26 11.52 -17.26
C THR A 170 -20.54 12.04 -16.02
N VAL A 171 -20.02 11.12 -15.21
CA VAL A 171 -19.20 11.39 -14.04
C VAL A 171 -17.80 10.87 -14.30
N LYS A 172 -16.79 11.74 -14.23
CA LYS A 172 -15.39 11.32 -14.24
C LYS A 172 -14.84 11.45 -12.83
N LEU A 173 -14.33 10.34 -12.28
CA LEU A 173 -13.55 10.36 -11.05
C LEU A 173 -12.05 10.33 -11.38
N SER A 174 -11.26 11.08 -10.62
CA SER A 174 -9.82 11.18 -10.83
C SER A 174 -9.09 11.45 -9.53
N SER A 175 -7.75 11.52 -9.62
CA SER A 175 -6.87 11.86 -8.50
C SER A 175 -7.02 10.89 -7.33
N PRO A 176 -6.72 9.59 -7.53
CA PRO A 176 -6.76 8.65 -6.44
C PRO A 176 -5.71 9.02 -5.39
N ARG A 177 -6.12 9.08 -4.13
CA ARG A 177 -5.24 9.39 -2.99
C ARG A 177 -5.55 8.45 -1.83
N GLU A 178 -4.54 8.22 -1.02
CA GLU A 178 -4.66 7.42 0.19
C GLU A 178 -5.58 8.12 1.19
N CYS A 179 -6.37 7.30 1.87
CA CYS A 179 -7.36 7.67 2.86
C CYS A 179 -7.11 6.85 4.12
N SER A 180 -6.32 7.39 5.03
CA SER A 180 -5.90 6.67 6.24
C SER A 180 -7.07 6.25 7.13
N GLN A 181 -8.16 7.04 7.16
CA GLN A 181 -9.37 6.71 7.92
C GLN A 181 -10.08 5.43 7.43
N LEU A 182 -9.83 5.04 6.17
CA LEU A 182 -10.43 3.87 5.53
C LEU A 182 -9.43 2.76 5.24
N ASN A 183 -8.14 2.94 5.56
CA ASN A 183 -7.07 2.03 5.15
C ASN A 183 -7.14 1.67 3.66
N GLY A 184 -7.31 2.67 2.79
CA GLY A 184 -7.48 2.44 1.35
C GLY A 184 -7.34 3.70 0.51
N TYR A 185 -7.46 3.57 -0.81
CA TYR A 185 -7.42 4.71 -1.74
C TYR A 185 -8.82 5.11 -2.18
N ILE A 186 -9.08 6.41 -2.34
CA ILE A 186 -10.32 6.96 -2.91
C ILE A 186 -10.02 7.93 -4.04
N TYR A 187 -10.96 8.09 -4.98
CA TYR A 187 -10.90 9.21 -5.92
C TYR A 187 -11.30 10.52 -5.23
N THR A 188 -10.41 11.50 -5.21
CA THR A 188 -10.62 12.78 -4.50
C THR A 188 -11.27 13.87 -5.35
N ARG A 189 -11.51 13.59 -6.64
CA ARG A 189 -12.10 14.56 -7.57
C ARG A 189 -13.17 13.91 -8.43
N ALA A 190 -14.36 14.49 -8.44
CA ALA A 190 -15.43 14.21 -9.38
C ALA A 190 -15.65 15.38 -10.34
N THR A 191 -15.87 15.06 -11.60
CA THR A 191 -16.29 16.00 -12.64
C THR A 191 -17.57 15.49 -13.27
N VAL A 192 -18.65 16.27 -13.18
CA VAL A 192 -19.96 15.93 -13.74
C VAL A 192 -20.20 16.76 -14.98
N THR A 193 -20.58 16.09 -16.07
CA THR A 193 -20.92 16.71 -17.35
C THR A 193 -22.31 16.29 -17.78
N THR A 194 -23.15 17.26 -18.15
CA THR A 194 -24.48 17.04 -18.75
C THR A 194 -24.52 17.61 -20.18
N ARG A 195 -25.51 17.20 -20.99
CA ARG A 195 -25.70 17.75 -22.35
C ARG A 195 -25.85 19.27 -22.39
N SER A 196 -26.36 19.89 -21.32
CA SER A 196 -26.55 21.34 -21.21
C SER A 196 -25.31 22.11 -20.73
N ARG A 197 -24.10 21.55 -20.93
CA ARG A 197 -22.78 22.17 -20.67
C ARG A 197 -22.38 22.47 -19.22
N THR A 198 -23.18 22.13 -18.21
CA THR A 198 -22.75 22.42 -16.83
C THR A 198 -21.69 21.43 -16.38
N LEU A 199 -20.41 21.83 -16.47
CA LEU A 199 -19.29 21.13 -15.87
C LEU A 199 -19.26 21.48 -14.37
N LYS A 200 -19.61 20.52 -13.51
CA LYS A 200 -19.46 20.70 -12.06
C LYS A 200 -18.28 19.90 -11.56
N ARG A 201 -17.31 20.59 -10.97
CA ARG A 201 -16.21 19.95 -10.23
C ARG A 201 -16.60 19.82 -8.76
N VAL A 202 -16.33 18.67 -8.19
CA VAL A 202 -16.65 18.35 -6.80
C VAL A 202 -15.41 17.72 -6.18
N ALA A 203 -14.94 18.31 -5.07
CA ALA A 203 -13.94 17.69 -4.22
C ALA A 203 -14.61 16.57 -3.40
N ILE A 204 -13.93 15.44 -3.30
CA ILE A 204 -14.35 14.30 -2.49
C ILE A 204 -13.30 14.18 -1.39
N ASP A 205 -13.72 14.41 -0.16
CA ASP A 205 -12.86 14.27 1.00
C ASP A 205 -12.91 12.83 1.51
N CYS A 206 -11.87 12.44 2.23
CA CYS A 206 -11.89 11.23 3.03
C CYS A 206 -13.06 11.29 4.02
N PRO A 207 -14.00 10.32 3.97
CA PRO A 207 -15.07 10.30 4.93
C PRO A 207 -14.49 10.08 6.32
N LEU A 208 -15.07 10.78 7.30
CA LEU A 208 -14.77 10.50 8.70
C LEU A 208 -15.38 9.14 9.07
N PRO A 209 -14.72 8.36 9.95
CA PRO A 209 -15.33 7.16 10.50
C PRO A 209 -16.68 7.52 11.15
N PRO A 210 -17.68 6.62 11.12
CA PRO A 210 -18.95 6.86 11.78
C PRO A 210 -18.69 7.26 13.23
N ARG A 211 -19.30 8.36 13.68
CA ARG A 211 -19.29 8.72 15.10
C ARG A 211 -20.02 7.59 15.84
N SER A 212 -19.28 6.85 16.66
CA SER A 212 -19.80 5.88 17.62
C SER A 212 -20.74 6.55 18.62
#